data_AF-A0A926YS22-F1
#
_entry.id   AF-A0A926YS22-F1
#
_cell.length_a   1.000
_cell.length_b   1.000
_cell.length_c   1.000
_cell.angle_alpha   90.00
_cell.angle_beta   90.00
_cell.angle_gamma   90.00
#
_symmetry.space_group_name_H-M   'P 1'
#
loop_
_entity.id
_entity.type
_entity.pdbx_description
1 polymer ?
#
loop_
_entity_poly.entity_id
_entity_poly.type
_entity_poly.pdbx_seq_one_letter_code
_entity_poly.pdbx_strand_id
1 'polypeptide(L)'
;MDLAQAAAESSERTQATQLLQQAFENEAQAAELIADDLDAEPTRSSLHCSAARLAIECGNFSVAERLLVTALTGNPPEEIAEELKDLFVQINLRRYVERRGVDLNELPNALEVL
;
A
#
# COMPACT_ATOMS: atom_id res chain seq x y z
N MET A 1 -33.71 9.66 7.58
CA MET A 1 -32.24 9.70 7.54
C MET A 1 -31.88 11.08 7.02
N ASP A 2 -31.21 11.86 7.86
CA ASP A 2 -31.25 13.34 7.85
C ASP A 2 -30.14 13.93 6.97
N LEU A 3 -30.45 14.99 6.19
CA LEU A 3 -29.51 15.59 5.21
C LEU A 3 -28.24 16.14 5.89
N ALA A 4 -28.35 16.57 7.15
CA ALA A 4 -27.22 17.05 7.94
C ALA A 4 -26.20 15.95 8.25
N GLN A 5 -26.67 14.72 8.51
CA GLN A 5 -25.80 13.59 8.81
C GLN A 5 -25.05 13.11 7.56
N ALA A 6 -25.72 13.09 6.40
CA ALA A 6 -25.07 12.78 5.13
C ALA A 6 -24.01 13.82 4.74
N ALA A 7 -24.20 15.10 5.07
CA ALA A 7 -23.24 16.17 4.82
C ALA A 7 -22.03 16.12 5.77
N ALA A 8 -22.24 15.77 7.06
CA ALA A 8 -21.15 15.57 8.00
C ALA A 8 -20.27 14.38 7.59
N GLU A 9 -20.89 13.24 7.25
CA GLU A 9 -20.17 12.04 6.81
C GLU A 9 -19.40 12.26 5.51
N SER A 10 -19.87 13.13 4.60
CA SER A 10 -19.14 13.44 3.36
C SER A 10 -17.98 14.40 3.61
N SER A 11 -18.13 15.35 4.53
CA SER A 11 -17.05 16.24 4.98
C SER A 11 -15.94 15.45 5.68
N GLU A 12 -16.30 14.55 6.59
CA GLU A 12 -15.34 13.70 7.33
C GLU A 12 -14.60 12.74 6.39
N ARG A 13 -15.30 12.13 5.42
CA ARG A 13 -14.68 11.31 4.38
C ARG A 13 -13.66 12.10 3.55
N THR A 14 -14.01 13.33 3.16
CA THR A 14 -13.11 14.19 2.38
C THR A 14 -11.85 14.55 3.18
N GLN A 15 -12.02 14.87 4.46
CA GLN A 15 -10.91 15.18 5.35
C GLN A 15 -10.01 13.96 5.58
N ALA A 16 -10.58 12.77 5.78
CA ALA A 16 -9.83 11.53 5.92
C ALA A 16 -8.97 11.25 4.67
N THR A 17 -9.54 11.41 3.47
CA THR A 17 -8.78 11.25 2.22
C THR A 17 -7.63 12.25 2.11
N GLN A 18 -7.83 13.51 2.50
CA GLN A 18 -6.75 14.51 2.50
C GLN A 18 -5.62 14.15 3.46
N LEU A 19 -5.95 13.68 4.67
CA LEU A 19 -4.96 13.26 5.66
C LEU A 19 -4.18 12.03 5.19
N LEU A 20 -4.86 11.05 4.59
CA LEU A 20 -4.21 9.88 3.99
C LEU A 20 -3.25 10.26 2.88
N GLN A 21 -3.65 11.18 2.00
CA GLN A 21 -2.79 11.66 0.93
C GLN A 21 -1.55 12.39 1.48
N GLN A 22 -1.71 13.21 2.52
CA GLN A 22 -0.58 13.88 3.17
C GLN A 22 0.36 12.90 3.87
N ALA A 23 -0.19 11.90 4.57
CA ALA A 23 0.61 10.85 5.20
C ALA A 23 1.41 10.07 4.15
N PHE A 24 0.76 9.70 3.03
CA PHE A 24 1.41 9.04 1.91
C PHE A 24 2.58 9.88 1.37
N GLU A 25 2.37 11.17 1.13
CA GLU A 25 3.40 12.06 0.60
C GLU A 25 4.61 12.18 1.54
N ASN A 26 4.36 12.32 2.84
CA ASN A 26 5.43 12.42 3.84
C ASN A 26 6.27 11.13 3.90
N GLU A 27 5.61 9.97 3.92
CA GLU A 27 6.29 8.67 3.97
C GLU A 27 7.05 8.39 2.67
N ALA A 28 6.47 8.70 1.52
CA ALA A 28 7.12 8.54 0.23
C ALA A 28 8.36 9.43 0.10
N GLN A 29 8.29 10.69 0.56
CA GLN A 29 9.44 11.59 0.58
C GLN A 29 10.52 11.08 1.52
N ALA A 30 10.16 10.62 2.71
CA ALA A 30 11.12 10.08 3.67
C ALA A 30 11.81 8.81 3.13
N ALA A 31 11.04 7.92 2.49
CA ALA A 31 11.56 6.74 1.81
C ALA A 31 12.52 7.10 0.66
N GLU A 32 12.19 8.11 -0.14
CA GLU A 32 13.02 8.59 -1.25
C GLU A 32 14.36 9.14 -0.78
N LEU A 33 14.39 9.87 0.34
CA LEU A 33 15.62 10.45 0.91
C LEU A 33 16.68 9.39 1.28
N ILE A 34 16.24 8.18 1.62
CA ILE A 34 17.13 7.07 2.04
C ILE A 34 17.06 5.89 1.07
N ALA A 35 16.51 6.06 -0.13
CA ALA A 35 16.27 4.97 -1.07
C ALA A 35 17.56 4.24 -1.50
N ASP A 36 18.67 4.97 -1.58
CA ASP A 36 19.99 4.45 -1.96
C ASP A 36 20.86 4.08 -0.75
N ASP A 37 20.41 4.35 0.48
CA ASP A 37 21.14 4.07 1.73
C ASP A 37 20.74 2.71 2.30
N LEU A 38 21.43 1.65 1.85
CA LEU A 38 21.19 0.28 2.33
C LEU A 38 21.63 0.06 3.79
N ASP A 39 22.50 0.92 4.32
CA ASP A 39 22.94 0.84 5.71
C ASP A 39 21.86 1.41 6.66
N ALA A 40 20.88 2.14 6.12
CA ALA A 40 19.72 2.63 6.86
C ALA A 40 18.62 1.57 7.07
N GLU A 41 18.85 0.31 6.72
CA GLU A 41 17.94 -0.77 7.08
C GLU A 41 17.92 -0.97 8.62
N PRO A 42 16.75 -1.16 9.25
CA PRO A 42 15.45 -1.47 8.65
C PRO A 42 14.60 -0.26 8.26
N THR A 43 15.05 0.96 8.59
CA THR A 43 14.27 2.18 8.38
C THR A 43 13.93 2.40 6.91
N ARG A 44 14.87 2.13 5.99
CA ARG A 44 14.64 2.21 4.54
C ARG A 44 13.47 1.35 4.08
N SER A 45 13.49 0.04 4.38
CA SER A 45 12.41 -0.86 3.99
C SER A 45 11.10 -0.59 4.72
N SER A 46 11.16 -0.16 5.99
CA SER A 46 9.98 0.22 6.77
C SER A 46 9.25 1.44 6.20
N LEU A 47 9.98 2.50 5.83
CA LEU A 47 9.39 3.71 5.21
C LEU A 47 8.78 3.38 3.84
N HIS A 48 9.46 2.58 3.01
CA HIS A 48 8.88 2.15 1.74
C HIS A 48 7.61 1.31 1.94
N CYS A 49 7.58 0.43 2.95
CA CYS A 49 6.40 -0.36 3.25
C CYS A 49 5.23 0.53 3.72
N SER A 50 5.49 1.48 4.62
CA SER A 50 4.50 2.47 5.09
C SER A 50 3.93 3.27 3.91
N ALA A 51 4.80 3.83 3.08
CA ALA A 51 4.41 4.57 1.89
C ALA A 51 3.60 3.70 0.90
N ALA A 52 3.96 2.42 0.72
CA ALA A 52 3.22 1.51 -0.14
C ALA A 52 1.82 1.21 0.39
N ARG A 53 1.65 0.99 1.69
CA ARG A 53 0.34 0.79 2.34
C ARG A 53 -0.57 2.00 2.14
N LEU A 54 -0.06 3.19 2.40
CA LEU A 54 -0.82 4.43 2.22
C LEU A 54 -1.16 4.69 0.74
N ALA A 55 -0.26 4.34 -0.19
CA ALA A 55 -0.55 4.39 -1.61
C ALA A 55 -1.70 3.43 -2.01
N ILE A 56 -1.75 2.23 -1.43
CA ILE A 56 -2.86 1.27 -1.63
C ILE A 56 -4.18 1.87 -1.11
N GLU A 57 -4.17 2.46 0.09
CA GLU A 57 -5.35 3.10 0.67
C GLU A 57 -5.85 4.29 -0.16
N CYS A 58 -4.93 5.03 -0.78
CA CYS A 58 -5.25 6.10 -1.74
C CYS A 58 -5.68 5.57 -3.13
N GLY A 59 -5.68 4.26 -3.36
CA GLY A 59 -6.00 3.63 -4.65
C GLY A 59 -4.89 3.71 -5.70
N ASN A 60 -3.69 4.16 -5.32
CA ASN A 60 -2.53 4.35 -6.19
C ASN A 60 -1.68 3.08 -6.32
N PHE A 61 -2.28 1.98 -6.79
CA PHE A 61 -1.63 0.66 -6.85
C PHE A 61 -0.32 0.63 -7.65
N SER A 62 -0.20 1.44 -8.71
CA SER A 62 1.03 1.52 -9.52
C SER A 62 2.19 2.16 -8.76
N VAL A 63 1.88 3.12 -7.88
CA VAL A 63 2.89 3.76 -7.03
C VAL A 63 3.28 2.80 -5.90
N ALA A 64 2.30 2.15 -5.28
CA ALA A 64 2.56 1.12 -4.26
C ALA A 64 3.49 0.02 -4.77
N GLU A 65 3.22 -0.54 -5.96
CA GLU A 65 4.07 -1.57 -6.57
C GLU A 65 5.52 -1.10 -6.76
N ARG A 66 5.73 0.13 -7.25
CA ARG A 66 7.07 0.70 -7.41
C ARG A 66 7.80 0.80 -6.08
N LEU A 67 7.12 1.29 -5.03
CA LEU A 67 7.70 1.42 -3.69
C LEU A 67 8.11 0.05 -3.12
N LEU A 68 7.25 -0.97 -3.28
CA LEU A 68 7.53 -2.34 -2.83
C LEU A 68 8.74 -2.93 -3.56
N VAL A 69 8.82 -2.77 -4.88
CA VAL A 69 9.96 -3.25 -5.67
C VAL A 69 11.24 -2.56 -5.22
N THR A 70 11.22 -1.23 -5.03
CA THR A 70 12.39 -0.49 -4.53
C THR A 70 12.83 -1.02 -3.16
N ALA A 71 11.91 -1.25 -2.24
CA ALA A 71 12.22 -1.81 -0.92
C ALA A 71 12.91 -3.18 -1.03
N LEU A 72 12.32 -4.09 -1.82
CA LEU A 72 12.79 -5.47 -2.02
C LEU A 72 14.15 -5.57 -2.74
N THR A 73 14.54 -4.55 -3.52
CA THR A 73 15.87 -4.52 -4.16
C THR A 73 17.03 -4.22 -3.20
N GLY A 74 16.73 -3.77 -1.98
CA GLY A 74 17.74 -3.55 -0.94
C GLY A 74 18.02 -4.80 -0.12
N ASN A 75 18.19 -4.63 1.20
CA ASN A 75 18.41 -5.73 2.12
C ASN A 75 17.43 -5.65 3.31
N PRO A 76 16.10 -5.70 3.06
CA PRO A 76 15.12 -5.66 4.13
C PRO A 76 15.32 -6.84 5.09
N PRO A 77 15.13 -6.63 6.41
CA PRO A 77 15.04 -7.74 7.36
C PRO A 77 13.92 -8.71 6.97
N GLU A 78 14.06 -9.98 7.34
CA GLU A 78 13.15 -11.06 6.94
C GLU A 78 11.67 -10.74 7.20
N GLU A 79 11.33 -10.24 8.38
CA GLU A 79 9.96 -9.87 8.75
C GLU A 79 9.37 -8.81 7.80
N ILE A 80 10.15 -7.78 7.48
CA ILE A 80 9.71 -6.71 6.56
C ILE A 80 9.68 -7.24 5.13
N ALA A 81 10.62 -8.10 4.74
CA ALA A 81 10.67 -8.69 3.41
C ALA A 81 9.43 -9.54 3.12
N GLU A 82 8.95 -10.32 4.09
CA GLU A 82 7.71 -11.10 3.96
C GLU A 82 6.50 -10.17 3.83
N GLU A 83 6.40 -9.14 4.67
CA GLU A 83 5.32 -8.14 4.57
C GLU A 83 5.28 -7.45 3.19
N LEU A 84 6.44 -7.06 2.66
CA LEU A 84 6.56 -6.46 1.33
C LEU A 84 6.10 -7.41 0.21
N LYS A 85 6.44 -8.71 0.32
CA LYS A 85 6.02 -9.73 -0.65
C LYS A 85 4.51 -9.96 -0.60
N ASP A 86 3.93 -10.03 0.59
CA ASP A 86 2.49 -10.21 0.77
C ASP A 86 1.71 -9.08 0.11
N LEU A 87 2.12 -7.83 0.34
CA LEU A 87 1.52 -6.65 -0.32
C LEU A 87 1.72 -6.70 -1.84
N PHE A 88 2.89 -7.12 -2.31
CA PHE A 88 3.17 -7.22 -3.74
C PHE A 88 2.28 -8.25 -4.44
N VAL A 89 2.07 -9.41 -3.80
CA VAL A 89 1.16 -10.46 -4.28
C VAL A 89 -0.27 -9.94 -4.29
N GLN A 90 -0.72 -9.29 -3.21
CA GLN A 90 -2.07 -8.75 -3.11
C GLN A 90 -2.40 -7.77 -4.27
N ILE A 91 -1.49 -6.83 -4.55
CA ILE A 91 -1.66 -5.86 -5.65
C ILE A 91 -1.72 -6.57 -7.00
N ASN A 92 -0.80 -7.49 -7.26
CA ASN A 92 -0.68 -8.12 -8.56
C ASN A 92 -1.79 -9.15 -8.84
N LEU A 93 -2.24 -9.87 -7.81
CA LEU A 93 -3.36 -10.80 -7.91
C LEU A 93 -4.65 -10.05 -8.25
N ARG A 94 -4.94 -8.93 -7.56
CA ARG A 94 -6.09 -8.08 -7.88
C ARG A 94 -6.09 -7.68 -9.36
N ARG A 95 -4.96 -7.18 -9.87
CA ARG A 95 -4.83 -6.78 -11.29
C ARG A 95 -4.93 -7.94 -12.27
N TYR A 96 -4.47 -9.12 -11.89
CA TYR A 96 -4.56 -10.31 -12.73
C TYR A 96 -6.01 -10.73 -12.91
N VAL A 97 -6.76 -10.78 -11.80
CA VAL A 97 -8.19 -11.10 -11.75
C VAL A 97 -9.00 -10.11 -12.57
N GLU A 98 -8.81 -8.80 -12.35
CA GLU A 98 -9.48 -7.73 -13.09
C GLU A 98 -9.25 -7.84 -14.61
N ARG A 99 -8.03 -8.12 -15.04
CA ARG A 99 -7.70 -8.26 -16.48
C ARG A 99 -8.27 -9.52 -17.12
N ARG A 100 -8.36 -10.62 -16.38
CA ARG A 100 -8.78 -11.92 -16.92
C ARG A 100 -10.28 -12.19 -16.74
N GLY A 101 -10.99 -11.35 -15.97
CA GLY A 101 -12.40 -11.58 -15.64
C GLY A 101 -12.61 -12.88 -14.88
N VAL A 102 -11.58 -13.35 -14.17
CA VAL A 102 -11.65 -14.56 -13.32
C VAL A 102 -12.38 -14.18 -12.05
N ASP A 103 -13.33 -15.00 -11.61
CA ASP A 103 -13.95 -14.80 -10.30
C ASP A 103 -12.97 -15.32 -9.22
N LEU A 104 -12.60 -14.46 -8.26
CA LEU A 104 -11.77 -14.85 -7.12
C LEU A 104 -12.38 -16.02 -6.32
N ASN A 105 -13.70 -16.20 -6.39
CA ASN A 105 -14.42 -17.32 -5.77
C ASN A 105 -14.13 -18.68 -6.44
N GLU A 106 -13.56 -18.69 -7.65
CA GLU A 106 -13.12 -19.91 -8.33
C GLU A 106 -11.68 -20.31 -7.96
N LEU A 107 -10.95 -19.47 -7.23
CA LEU A 107 -9.64 -19.81 -6.69
C LEU A 107 -9.84 -20.59 -5.38
N PRO A 108 -9.45 -21.87 -5.29
CA PRO A 108 -9.61 -22.66 -4.08
C PRO A 108 -8.86 -22.01 -2.91
N ASN A 109 -9.58 -21.66 -1.84
CA ASN A 109 -9.11 -21.22 -0.50
C ASN A 109 -7.71 -20.57 -0.44
N ALA A 110 -7.46 -19.54 -1.25
CA ALA A 110 -6.17 -18.83 -1.22
C ALA A 110 -6.17 -17.57 -0.33
N LEU A 111 -7.31 -17.17 0.26
CA LEU A 111 -7.47 -15.87 0.92
C LEU A 111 -8.19 -15.94 2.28
N GLU A 112 -8.15 -17.06 3.00
CA GLU A 112 -8.65 -17.12 4.40
C GLU A 112 -7.63 -16.60 5.45
N VAL A 113 -6.50 -16.02 5.04
CA VAL A 113 -5.44 -15.54 5.95
C VAL A 113 -4.90 -14.14 5.58
N LEU A 114 -5.79 -13.21 5.24
CA LEU A 114 -5.52 -11.77 5.33
C LEU A 114 -6.56 -11.12 6.25
#